data_AF-A0A935X1P1-F1
#
_entry.id   AF-A0A935X1P1-F1
#
_cell.length_a   1.000
_cell.length_b   1.000
_cell.length_c   1.000
_cell.angle_alpha   90.00
_cell.angle_beta   90.00
_cell.angle_gamma   90.00
#
_symmetry.space_group_name_H-M   'P 1'
#
loop_
_entity.id
_entity.type
_entity.pdbx_description
1 polymer ?
#
loop_
_entity_poly.entity_id
_entity_poly.type
_entity_poly.pdbx_seq_one_letter_code
_entity_poly.pdbx_strand_id
1 'polypeptide(L)'
;MKLSRSLATAAIAAALPLMANPVFADQQGTGRAGNWEKRIPVKPDPSKILVPDGYKVSVFAAGLDTPSAATVDGDGNVWVAISGPLFMQGTEPAHIKVFDKNGKLIKEIGKGTFTTVMNEIGYCPDNKKIYIPEYGEKIWEMDGVNGELKLIVKDLFIGDHRNGGITCKDGYLYFALGLPSNVGFADPDNHGWPDIPRDPFWVAHPDGFPPTPHDPACRDIVHTGLNVKSADGRMTGAYLPVGVPAKPGQIIKAQVPCGGSIMRVRIDQKGSDGIYAHSSMEVYAMGFRNQSGVAFGPKGTRFENALAVSDNGANDLGHRRIANSPERLWIVTEKGQDAGYPDKDGFGFVTNKRSSLFRWTGSKIERPYPQLYIGDQPYVPKMPPYHFPVHVDGVRGVPLIAANPNPNGYINPVMEWDTNNPMDGIAWAPPQYGAGKETIFAAIYGIIDNGPDSLVPTWPAIVKIDFMEPAGVKWSYFARNVDMGPNAYQKAENRGGLERTNDVVFSNDGKTMYVVDYGELYTDFTMSPPFYVTPRSGVVWAITKQ
;
A
#
# COMPACT_ATOMS: atom_id res chain seq x y z
N MET A 1 14.61 -85.23 -9.84
CA MET A 1 14.02 -83.92 -10.18
C MET A 1 15.19 -82.92 -10.26
N LYS A 2 15.33 -82.23 -11.40
CA LYS A 2 16.52 -81.56 -11.99
C LYS A 2 17.30 -80.62 -11.01
N LEU A 3 18.63 -80.78 -10.82
CA LEU A 3 19.80 -80.05 -11.42
C LEU A 3 19.74 -78.51 -11.22
N SER A 4 20.74 -77.72 -10.77
CA SER A 4 22.23 -77.76 -10.71
C SER A 4 22.72 -76.69 -9.68
N ARG A 5 23.78 -76.88 -8.85
CA ARG A 5 25.20 -76.40 -9.00
C ARG A 5 25.34 -75.07 -9.81
N SER A 6 26.12 -74.04 -9.44
CA SER A 6 27.34 -73.96 -8.61
C SER A 6 27.92 -72.52 -8.49
N LEU A 7 28.72 -72.30 -7.42
CA LEU A 7 29.98 -71.50 -7.30
C LEU A 7 29.92 -69.95 -7.37
N ALA A 8 30.10 -69.25 -6.25
CA ALA A 8 31.37 -68.67 -5.70
C ALA A 8 31.58 -67.21 -6.18
N THR A 9 32.05 -66.21 -5.41
CA THR A 9 33.31 -66.20 -4.64
C THR A 9 33.38 -64.94 -3.73
N ALA A 10 33.90 -65.13 -2.52
CA ALA A 10 34.62 -64.27 -1.55
C ALA A 10 34.63 -62.71 -1.62
N ALA A 11 34.27 -62.14 -0.45
CA ALA A 11 35.02 -61.20 0.43
C ALA A 11 35.75 -59.96 -0.13
N ILE A 12 35.60 -58.83 0.58
CA ILE A 12 36.67 -58.11 1.31
C ILE A 12 36.08 -56.86 2.00
N ALA A 13 36.39 -56.71 3.29
CA ALA A 13 36.11 -55.51 4.08
C ALA A 13 37.06 -54.37 3.69
N ALA A 14 36.54 -53.14 3.60
CA ALA A 14 37.35 -51.93 3.56
C ALA A 14 36.74 -50.85 4.45
N ALA A 15 37.61 -50.25 5.26
CA ALA A 15 37.36 -49.26 6.28
C ALA A 15 36.65 -47.99 5.76
N LEU A 16 35.79 -47.42 6.61
CA LEU A 16 35.23 -46.08 6.46
C LEU A 16 36.25 -45.03 6.89
N PRO A 17 36.67 -44.09 6.02
CA PRO A 17 37.25 -42.83 6.44
C PRO A 17 36.18 -41.74 6.46
N LEU A 18 36.24 -40.93 7.53
CA LEU A 18 35.60 -39.62 7.66
C LEU A 18 35.81 -38.79 6.38
N MET A 19 34.71 -38.36 5.74
CA MET A 19 34.74 -37.34 4.70
C MET A 19 34.07 -36.07 5.20
N ALA A 20 34.86 -35.00 5.18
CA ALA A 20 34.46 -33.63 5.38
C ALA A 20 33.31 -33.24 4.42
N ASN A 21 32.34 -32.47 4.92
CA ASN A 21 31.32 -31.82 4.12
C ASN A 21 31.97 -30.77 3.20
N PRO A 22 31.89 -30.87 1.86
CA PRO A 22 32.28 -29.80 0.97
C PRO A 22 31.12 -28.82 0.82
N VAL A 23 31.31 -27.71 1.53
CA VAL A 23 30.99 -26.32 1.16
C VAL A 23 31.12 -26.09 -0.36
N PHE A 24 30.02 -25.63 -0.96
CA PHE A 24 29.85 -25.00 -2.29
C PHE A 24 30.34 -25.75 -3.54
N ALA A 25 29.41 -26.42 -4.21
CA ALA A 25 29.35 -26.44 -5.67
C ALA A 25 27.89 -26.66 -6.11
N ASP A 26 27.51 -25.91 -7.15
CA ASP A 26 26.34 -26.09 -8.01
C ASP A 26 24.98 -25.50 -7.60
N GLN A 27 24.73 -24.25 -8.03
CA GLN A 27 23.41 -23.82 -8.52
C GLN A 27 23.57 -22.85 -9.70
N GLN A 28 24.37 -23.22 -10.71
CA GLN A 28 24.16 -22.72 -12.07
C GLN A 28 23.19 -23.67 -12.78
N GLY A 29 21.91 -23.57 -12.40
CA GLY A 29 20.83 -24.37 -12.99
C GLY A 29 19.69 -23.46 -13.43
N THR A 30 19.31 -23.55 -14.70
CA THR A 30 18.09 -23.00 -15.29
C THR A 30 16.86 -23.74 -14.73
N GLY A 31 16.54 -23.49 -13.47
CA GLY A 31 15.31 -23.97 -12.84
C GLY A 31 14.25 -22.87 -12.88
N ARG A 32 13.12 -23.12 -13.55
CA ARG A 32 12.01 -22.16 -13.63
C ARG A 32 11.34 -21.96 -12.26
N ALA A 33 10.79 -20.76 -12.00
CA ALA A 33 9.84 -20.53 -10.91
C ALA A 33 8.46 -20.24 -11.53
N GLY A 34 7.56 -21.23 -11.52
CA GLY A 34 6.39 -21.20 -12.40
C GLY A 34 6.81 -21.16 -13.87
N ASN A 35 6.20 -20.27 -14.65
CA ASN A 35 6.60 -20.04 -16.05
C ASN A 35 7.81 -19.11 -16.20
N TRP A 36 8.31 -18.50 -15.11
CA TRP A 36 9.42 -17.57 -15.15
C TRP A 36 10.77 -18.25 -15.18
N GLU A 37 11.71 -17.67 -15.94
CA GLU A 37 13.12 -17.97 -15.78
C GLU A 37 13.61 -17.42 -14.44
N LYS A 38 14.40 -18.21 -13.70
CA LYS A 38 15.01 -17.75 -12.46
C LYS A 38 15.94 -16.57 -12.73
N ARG A 39 15.76 -15.49 -11.99
CA ARG A 39 16.57 -14.27 -12.10
C ARG A 39 17.60 -14.19 -10.98
N ILE A 40 18.69 -13.49 -11.26
CA ILE A 40 19.75 -13.19 -10.30
C ILE A 40 19.67 -11.69 -10.01
N PRO A 41 19.65 -11.27 -8.73
CA PRO A 41 19.55 -9.85 -8.41
C PRO A 41 20.74 -9.09 -8.98
N VAL A 42 20.44 -7.95 -9.61
CA VAL A 42 21.44 -7.00 -10.06
C VAL A 42 22.18 -6.46 -8.83
N LYS A 43 23.52 -6.35 -8.93
CA LYS A 43 24.31 -5.73 -7.87
C LYS A 43 23.96 -4.24 -7.78
N PRO A 44 23.57 -3.72 -6.60
CA PRO A 44 23.29 -2.31 -6.42
C PRO A 44 24.50 -1.42 -6.74
N ASP A 45 24.27 -0.33 -7.47
CA ASP A 45 25.26 0.66 -7.88
C ASP A 45 24.71 2.08 -7.64
N PRO A 46 25.14 2.76 -6.56
CA PRO A 46 24.71 4.11 -6.23
C PRO A 46 24.96 5.15 -7.34
N SER A 47 25.90 4.91 -8.26
CA SER A 47 26.19 5.85 -9.36
C SER A 47 25.07 5.93 -10.40
N LYS A 48 24.12 4.99 -10.35
CA LYS A 48 22.95 4.95 -11.24
C LYS A 48 21.77 5.76 -10.73
N ILE A 49 21.88 6.32 -9.53
CA ILE A 49 20.84 7.13 -8.90
C ILE A 49 21.28 8.58 -8.93
N LEU A 50 20.54 9.39 -9.67
CA LEU A 50 20.72 10.84 -9.76
C LEU A 50 20.09 11.50 -8.55
N VAL A 51 20.86 12.36 -7.88
CA VAL A 51 20.42 13.24 -6.78
C VAL A 51 20.97 14.66 -7.02
N PRO A 52 20.37 15.70 -6.43
CA PRO A 52 20.90 17.06 -6.51
C PRO A 52 22.33 17.17 -5.99
N ASP A 53 23.04 18.20 -6.47
CA ASP A 53 24.35 18.58 -5.95
C ASP A 53 24.32 18.77 -4.42
N GLY A 54 25.39 18.34 -3.75
CA GLY A 54 25.49 18.37 -2.28
C GLY A 54 24.87 17.15 -1.60
N TYR A 55 24.37 16.16 -2.34
CA TYR A 55 23.91 14.88 -1.80
C TYR A 55 24.73 13.71 -2.37
N LYS A 56 24.82 12.63 -1.60
CA LYS A 56 25.52 11.40 -2.00
C LYS A 56 24.66 10.18 -1.71
N VAL A 57 24.54 9.30 -2.70
CA VAL A 57 23.89 8.00 -2.56
C VAL A 57 24.92 6.95 -2.14
N SER A 58 24.51 6.05 -1.24
CA SER A 58 25.26 4.86 -0.84
C SER A 58 24.32 3.71 -0.51
N VAL A 59 24.83 2.48 -0.50
CA VAL A 59 24.08 1.31 -0.04
C VAL A 59 24.19 1.25 1.49
N PHE A 60 23.06 1.32 2.18
CA PHE A 60 23.01 1.11 3.64
C PHE A 60 22.92 -0.38 3.98
N ALA A 61 21.96 -1.07 3.34
CA ALA A 61 21.81 -2.52 3.41
C ALA A 61 21.35 -3.05 2.04
N ALA A 62 21.80 -4.22 1.64
CA ALA A 62 21.41 -4.86 0.38
C ALA A 62 21.28 -6.36 0.56
N GLY A 63 20.68 -7.03 -0.42
CA GLY A 63 20.44 -8.47 -0.35
C GLY A 63 19.21 -8.81 0.49
N LEU A 64 18.26 -7.87 0.62
CA LEU A 64 17.03 -8.05 1.37
C LEU A 64 15.95 -8.67 0.48
N ASP A 65 15.09 -9.50 1.07
CA ASP A 65 13.86 -9.92 0.42
C ASP A 65 12.75 -8.90 0.75
N THR A 66 12.12 -8.32 -0.26
CA THR A 66 10.88 -7.53 -0.15
C THR A 66 10.81 -6.53 1.03
N PRO A 67 11.82 -5.67 1.27
CA PRO A 67 11.71 -4.66 2.32
C PRO A 67 10.59 -3.66 1.96
N SER A 68 9.64 -3.44 2.85
CA SER A 68 8.47 -2.60 2.59
C SER A 68 8.56 -1.24 3.28
N ALA A 69 8.89 -1.19 4.56
CA ALA A 69 8.98 0.08 5.30
C ALA A 69 10.15 0.09 6.26
N ALA A 70 10.51 1.28 6.73
CA ALA A 70 11.51 1.42 7.78
C ALA A 70 11.21 2.54 8.76
N THR A 71 11.67 2.36 9.99
CA THR A 71 11.70 3.42 10.99
C THR A 71 13.06 3.51 11.65
N VAL A 72 13.38 4.67 12.21
CA VAL A 72 14.59 4.88 13.02
C VAL A 72 14.18 5.04 14.48
N ASP A 73 14.77 4.24 15.38
CA ASP A 73 14.49 4.33 16.82
C ASP A 73 15.30 5.45 17.50
N GLY A 74 15.05 5.67 18.80
CA GLY A 74 15.74 6.71 19.58
C GLY A 74 17.27 6.53 19.68
N ASP A 75 17.79 5.32 19.46
CA ASP A 75 19.22 5.01 19.50
C ASP A 75 19.88 5.12 18.11
N GLY A 76 19.07 5.33 17.07
CA GLY A 76 19.51 5.46 15.68
C GLY A 76 19.63 4.12 14.95
N ASN A 77 19.03 3.04 15.48
CA ASN A 77 18.93 1.79 14.75
C ASN A 77 17.83 1.92 13.68
N VAL A 78 18.07 1.33 12.51
CA VAL A 78 17.13 1.29 11.40
C VAL A 78 16.40 -0.05 11.43
N TRP A 79 15.10 -0.01 11.66
CA TRP A 79 14.21 -1.15 11.71
C TRP A 79 13.51 -1.28 10.37
N VAL A 80 13.75 -2.37 9.66
CA VAL A 80 13.22 -2.62 8.30
C VAL A 80 12.22 -3.75 8.35
N ALA A 81 11.00 -3.46 7.92
CA ALA A 81 9.94 -4.43 7.72
C ALA A 81 10.22 -5.24 6.44
N ILE A 82 10.32 -6.57 6.57
CA ILE A 82 10.38 -7.50 5.44
C ILE A 82 8.96 -7.98 5.16
N SER A 83 8.45 -7.66 3.97
CA SER A 83 7.03 -7.87 3.63
C SER A 83 6.64 -9.33 3.65
N GLY A 84 7.52 -10.23 3.21
CA GLY A 84 7.16 -11.63 3.02
C GLY A 84 6.82 -11.98 1.56
N PRO A 85 6.33 -13.21 1.31
CA PRO A 85 5.99 -13.68 -0.04
C PRO A 85 4.60 -13.19 -0.47
N LEU A 86 4.54 -11.99 -1.07
CA LEU A 86 3.29 -11.45 -1.63
C LEU A 86 2.96 -12.05 -3.02
N PHE A 87 3.92 -12.00 -3.93
CA PHE A 87 3.73 -12.32 -5.35
C PHE A 87 4.31 -13.67 -5.76
N MET A 88 5.25 -14.20 -4.99
CA MET A 88 5.87 -15.49 -5.24
C MET A 88 6.40 -16.15 -3.97
N GLN A 89 6.56 -17.47 -4.02
CA GLN A 89 7.29 -18.23 -3.01
C GLN A 89 8.80 -18.10 -3.20
N GLY A 90 9.56 -18.20 -2.11
CA GLY A 90 11.03 -18.23 -2.13
C GLY A 90 11.73 -16.99 -1.57
N THR A 91 10.97 -15.99 -1.15
CA THR A 91 11.45 -14.89 -0.30
C THR A 91 11.34 -15.27 1.19
N GLU A 92 12.07 -14.57 2.05
CA GLU A 92 11.89 -14.69 3.50
C GLU A 92 10.42 -14.47 3.92
N PRO A 93 9.93 -15.16 4.98
CA PRO A 93 8.63 -14.85 5.56
C PRO A 93 8.61 -13.43 6.17
N ALA A 94 7.43 -12.89 6.44
CA ALA A 94 7.28 -11.62 7.14
C ALA A 94 8.05 -11.61 8.47
N HIS A 95 8.92 -10.60 8.65
CA HIS A 95 9.70 -10.36 9.88
C HIS A 95 10.41 -9.00 9.84
N ILE A 96 11.03 -8.58 10.93
CA ILE A 96 11.78 -7.31 10.97
C ILE A 96 13.28 -7.58 11.03
N LYS A 97 14.05 -6.82 10.26
CA LYS A 97 15.52 -6.75 10.35
C LYS A 97 15.92 -5.41 10.97
N VAL A 98 16.72 -5.46 12.03
CA VAL A 98 17.22 -4.24 12.70
C VAL A 98 18.71 -4.10 12.40
N PHE A 99 19.08 -2.93 11.90
CA PHE A 99 20.45 -2.54 11.59
C PHE A 99 20.91 -1.45 12.54
N ASP A 100 22.18 -1.48 12.94
CA ASP A 100 22.79 -0.33 13.59
C ASP A 100 22.96 0.83 12.59
N LYS A 101 23.34 2.01 13.07
CA LYS A 101 23.57 3.22 12.26
C LYS A 101 24.60 3.06 11.13
N ASN A 102 25.42 2.00 11.16
CA ASN A 102 26.44 1.72 10.14
C ASN A 102 25.98 0.66 9.13
N GLY A 103 24.72 0.18 9.21
CA GLY A 103 24.18 -0.84 8.32
C GLY A 103 24.51 -2.27 8.71
N LYS A 104 25.02 -2.51 9.93
CA LYS A 104 25.26 -3.88 10.41
C LYS A 104 23.96 -4.45 10.97
N LEU A 105 23.54 -5.61 10.46
CA LEU A 105 22.40 -6.36 11.03
C LEU A 105 22.71 -6.76 12.48
N ILE A 106 21.85 -6.38 13.41
CA ILE A 106 21.99 -6.67 14.85
C ILE A 106 20.87 -7.57 15.39
N LYS A 107 19.70 -7.63 14.72
CA LYS A 107 18.57 -8.45 15.19
C LYS A 107 17.61 -8.80 14.06
N GLU A 108 17.01 -10.00 14.15
CA GLU A 108 15.78 -10.38 13.45
C GLU A 108 14.65 -10.60 14.47
N ILE A 109 13.44 -10.12 14.17
CA ILE A 109 12.30 -10.11 15.11
C ILE A 109 11.05 -10.64 14.40
N GLY A 110 10.29 -11.51 15.07
CA GLY A 110 8.96 -11.94 14.63
C GLY A 110 8.92 -12.93 13.47
N LYS A 111 10.04 -13.55 13.12
CA LYS A 111 10.09 -14.57 12.04
C LYS A 111 9.22 -15.78 12.40
N GLY A 112 8.19 -16.03 11.59
CA GLY A 112 7.17 -17.05 11.85
C GLY A 112 6.09 -16.65 12.86
N THR A 113 6.08 -15.39 13.31
CA THR A 113 5.04 -14.84 14.19
C THR A 113 3.94 -14.13 13.40
N PHE A 114 4.33 -13.33 12.41
CA PHE A 114 3.39 -12.61 11.55
C PHE A 114 2.68 -13.59 10.61
N THR A 115 1.37 -13.45 10.51
CA THR A 115 0.46 -14.30 9.74
C THR A 115 0.12 -13.76 8.36
N THR A 116 0.38 -12.49 8.10
CA THR A 116 0.23 -11.86 6.78
C THR A 116 1.52 -11.17 6.36
N VAL A 117 1.53 -10.60 5.15
CA VAL A 117 2.60 -9.71 4.73
C VAL A 117 2.70 -8.46 5.62
N MET A 118 3.83 -7.76 5.55
CA MET A 118 4.02 -6.46 6.20
C MET A 118 4.16 -5.34 5.18
N ASN A 119 3.56 -4.20 5.47
CA ASN A 119 3.71 -3.00 4.65
C ASN A 119 4.35 -1.84 5.40
N GLU A 120 4.18 -1.76 6.72
CA GLU A 120 4.45 -0.55 7.49
C GLU A 120 5.12 -0.83 8.84
N ILE A 121 5.86 0.16 9.35
CA ILE A 121 6.46 0.16 10.69
C ILE A 121 6.69 1.61 11.15
N GLY A 122 6.51 1.92 12.43
CA GLY A 122 6.74 3.28 12.92
C GLY A 122 7.26 3.35 14.33
N TYR A 123 8.10 4.35 14.59
CA TYR A 123 8.60 4.71 15.91
C TYR A 123 7.76 5.83 16.51
N CYS A 124 7.34 5.66 17.75
CA CYS A 124 6.63 6.68 18.50
C CYS A 124 7.59 7.42 19.44
N PRO A 125 7.92 8.71 19.18
CA PRO A 125 8.80 9.47 20.05
C PRO A 125 8.20 9.75 21.43
N ASP A 126 6.88 9.82 21.57
CA ASP A 126 6.21 10.14 22.85
C ASP A 126 6.45 9.07 23.92
N ASN A 127 6.54 7.80 23.53
CA ASN A 127 6.74 6.68 24.45
C ASN A 127 7.95 5.80 24.13
N LYS A 128 8.70 6.16 23.08
CA LYS A 128 9.93 5.49 22.61
C LYS A 128 9.74 4.04 22.14
N LYS A 129 8.54 3.67 21.68
CA LYS A 129 8.25 2.31 21.23
C LYS A 129 8.15 2.20 19.72
N ILE A 130 8.34 0.97 19.24
CA ILE A 130 8.11 0.58 17.85
C ILE A 130 6.72 -0.03 17.73
N TYR A 131 6.00 0.36 16.69
CA TYR A 131 4.70 -0.17 16.33
C TYR A 131 4.74 -0.80 14.95
N ILE A 132 4.15 -1.98 14.82
CA ILE A 132 4.24 -2.82 13.62
C ILE A 132 2.82 -3.23 13.22
N PRO A 133 2.19 -2.52 12.28
CA PRO A 133 0.99 -2.98 11.60
C PRO A 133 1.32 -4.24 10.79
N GLU A 134 0.79 -5.37 11.20
CA GLU A 134 0.78 -6.57 10.39
C GLU A 134 -0.33 -6.37 9.36
N TYR A 135 0.04 -6.08 8.10
CA TYR A 135 -0.85 -5.65 7.00
C TYR A 135 -2.03 -6.63 6.82
N GLY A 136 -3.08 -6.45 7.61
CA GLY A 136 -3.91 -7.51 8.15
C GLY A 136 -4.69 -7.06 9.39
N GLU A 137 -4.99 -7.99 10.29
CA GLU A 137 -5.93 -7.77 11.40
C GLU A 137 -5.27 -7.20 12.67
N LYS A 138 -3.94 -7.10 12.72
CA LYS A 138 -3.17 -6.95 13.96
C LYS A 138 -2.19 -5.80 13.94
N ILE A 139 -1.94 -5.21 15.11
CA ILE A 139 -0.84 -4.29 15.35
C ILE A 139 -0.05 -4.78 16.56
N TRP A 140 1.27 -4.77 16.44
CA TRP A 140 2.22 -5.19 17.46
C TRP A 140 3.00 -3.98 18.00
N GLU A 141 3.50 -4.11 19.22
CA GLU A 141 4.34 -3.12 19.91
C GLU A 141 5.62 -3.79 20.40
N MET A 142 6.72 -3.04 20.39
CA MET A 142 7.98 -3.47 20.99
C MET A 142 8.69 -2.30 21.67
N ASP A 143 9.27 -2.56 22.84
CA ASP A 143 10.02 -1.59 23.65
C ASP A 143 11.53 -1.82 23.49
N GLY A 144 12.12 -1.17 22.49
CA GLY A 144 13.52 -1.31 22.12
C GLY A 144 13.89 -2.66 21.46
N VAL A 145 15.14 -2.77 20.99
CA VAL A 145 15.64 -3.91 20.19
C VAL A 145 15.57 -5.26 20.93
N ASN A 146 15.67 -5.22 22.27
CA ASN A 146 15.61 -6.40 23.12
C ASN A 146 14.26 -6.59 23.82
N GLY A 147 13.27 -5.74 23.50
CA GLY A 147 11.92 -5.84 24.03
C GLY A 147 11.22 -7.12 23.61
N GLU A 148 10.13 -7.43 24.28
CA GLU A 148 9.20 -8.47 23.86
C GLU A 148 8.25 -7.92 22.79
N LEU A 149 8.03 -8.69 21.72
CA LEU A 149 7.03 -8.37 20.70
C LEU A 149 5.62 -8.66 21.25
N LYS A 150 4.81 -7.62 21.45
CA LYS A 150 3.50 -7.72 22.10
C LYS A 150 2.37 -7.36 21.15
N LEU A 151 1.36 -8.21 21.08
CA LEU A 151 0.12 -7.91 20.35
C LEU A 151 -0.66 -6.84 21.12
N ILE A 152 -1.05 -5.76 20.45
CA ILE A 152 -1.78 -4.63 21.08
C ILE A 152 -3.11 -4.31 20.41
N VAL A 153 -3.29 -4.70 19.15
CA VAL A 153 -4.57 -4.61 18.43
C VAL A 153 -4.75 -5.91 17.65
N LYS A 154 -5.98 -6.40 17.60
CA LYS A 154 -6.38 -7.59 16.84
C LYS A 154 -7.77 -7.38 16.25
N ASP A 155 -8.18 -8.32 15.41
CA ASP A 155 -9.53 -8.41 14.84
C ASP A 155 -9.93 -7.14 14.04
N LEU A 156 -8.96 -6.39 13.49
CA LEU A 156 -9.26 -5.35 12.50
C LEU A 156 -9.76 -6.00 11.22
N PHE A 157 -10.73 -5.36 10.55
CA PHE A 157 -11.23 -5.86 9.28
C PHE A 157 -10.18 -5.79 8.16
N ILE A 158 -10.40 -6.61 7.14
CA ILE A 158 -9.46 -6.84 6.05
C ILE A 158 -10.17 -6.83 4.69
N GLY A 159 -9.41 -6.48 3.66
CA GLY A 159 -9.81 -6.64 2.27
C GLY A 159 -8.64 -6.35 1.34
N ASP A 160 -8.94 -5.68 0.23
CA ASP A 160 -7.96 -5.24 -0.77
C ASP A 160 -6.94 -4.26 -0.14
N HIS A 161 -7.43 -3.40 0.77
CA HIS A 161 -6.62 -2.46 1.55
C HIS A 161 -6.78 -2.73 3.04
N ARG A 162 -5.71 -2.56 3.80
CA ARG A 162 -5.62 -3.01 5.21
C ARG A 162 -5.06 -1.93 6.11
N ASN A 163 -4.71 -2.30 7.35
CA ASN A 163 -4.00 -1.38 8.22
C ASN A 163 -2.64 -1.00 7.62
N GLY A 164 -2.27 0.27 7.78
CA GLY A 164 -1.07 0.86 7.20
C GLY A 164 -0.46 1.89 8.12
N GLY A 165 0.08 2.98 7.53
CA GLY A 165 0.89 4.00 8.19
C GLY A 165 0.55 4.29 9.63
N ILE A 166 1.59 4.37 10.45
CA ILE A 166 1.44 4.46 11.90
C ILE A 166 2.33 5.57 12.46
N THR A 167 1.77 6.40 13.33
CA THR A 167 2.49 7.48 13.99
C THR A 167 1.90 7.74 15.37
N CYS A 168 2.52 8.60 16.16
CA CYS A 168 1.96 9.00 17.44
C CYS A 168 2.15 10.48 17.70
N LYS A 169 1.23 11.04 18.48
CA LYS A 169 1.32 12.41 18.96
C LYS A 169 0.36 12.65 20.11
N ASP A 170 0.79 13.44 21.09
CA ASP A 170 -0.01 13.92 22.21
C ASP A 170 -0.68 12.75 22.98
N GLY A 171 0.06 11.65 23.15
CA GLY A 171 -0.42 10.46 23.88
C GLY A 171 -1.42 9.59 23.11
N TYR A 172 -1.62 9.86 21.82
CA TYR A 172 -2.41 9.00 20.92
C TYR A 172 -1.50 8.26 19.94
N LEU A 173 -1.84 7.00 19.69
CA LEU A 173 -1.37 6.23 18.53
C LEU A 173 -2.37 6.46 17.40
N TYR A 174 -1.87 6.80 16.21
CA TYR A 174 -2.65 6.99 14.98
C TYR A 174 -2.24 5.93 13.98
N PHE A 175 -3.19 5.31 13.30
CA PHE A 175 -2.89 4.34 12.25
C PHE A 175 -3.92 4.42 11.12
N ALA A 176 -3.44 4.21 9.91
CA ALA A 176 -4.29 4.05 8.74
C ALA A 176 -5.03 2.72 8.78
N LEU A 177 -6.27 2.73 8.30
CA LEU A 177 -7.06 1.55 8.09
C LEU A 177 -7.83 1.69 6.78
N GLY A 178 -7.30 1.07 5.72
CA GLY A 178 -7.83 1.16 4.36
C GLY A 178 -9.24 0.59 4.21
N LEU A 179 -9.90 0.91 3.09
CA LEU A 179 -11.20 0.32 2.76
C LEU A 179 -11.02 -1.11 2.27
N PRO A 180 -11.79 -2.09 2.79
CA PRO A 180 -11.76 -3.44 2.27
C PRO A 180 -12.01 -3.56 0.76
N SER A 181 -12.81 -2.65 0.18
CA SER A 181 -13.09 -2.63 -1.26
C SER A 181 -12.24 -1.66 -2.07
N ASN A 182 -12.14 -1.94 -3.38
CA ASN A 182 -11.47 -1.06 -4.34
C ASN A 182 -12.18 0.29 -4.48
N VAL A 183 -13.52 0.31 -4.52
CA VAL A 183 -14.35 1.45 -4.99
C VAL A 183 -15.64 1.69 -4.21
N GLY A 184 -15.68 1.33 -2.93
CA GLY A 184 -16.88 1.47 -2.11
C GLY A 184 -17.97 0.42 -2.37
N PHE A 185 -17.69 -0.56 -3.24
CA PHE A 185 -18.59 -1.67 -3.57
C PHE A 185 -17.87 -2.96 -3.31
N ALA A 186 -18.55 -3.88 -2.63
CA ALA A 186 -18.12 -5.26 -2.58
C ALA A 186 -18.18 -5.84 -4.00
N ASP A 187 -17.06 -6.35 -4.50
CA ASP A 187 -16.93 -6.85 -5.86
C ASP A 187 -16.06 -8.13 -5.84
N PRO A 188 -16.42 -9.19 -6.61
CA PRO A 188 -15.60 -10.40 -6.75
C PRO A 188 -14.14 -10.18 -7.16
N ASP A 189 -13.80 -9.02 -7.73
CA ASP A 189 -12.45 -8.71 -8.21
C ASP A 189 -11.61 -7.88 -7.22
N ASN A 190 -12.18 -7.45 -6.08
CA ASN A 190 -11.35 -7.09 -4.94
C ASN A 190 -10.39 -8.26 -4.76
N HIS A 191 -9.07 -8.04 -4.78
CA HIS A 191 -8.12 -9.14 -4.72
C HIS A 191 -8.32 -9.82 -3.37
N GLY A 192 -9.18 -10.83 -3.36
CA GLY A 192 -9.49 -11.64 -2.22
C GLY A 192 -8.25 -12.47 -1.99
N TRP A 193 -7.38 -11.93 -1.17
CA TRP A 193 -6.10 -12.54 -0.85
C TRP A 193 -6.38 -13.97 -0.35
N PRO A 194 -5.95 -15.00 -1.10
CA PRO A 194 -6.38 -16.39 -0.90
C PRO A 194 -5.86 -17.01 0.41
N ASP A 195 -5.02 -16.27 1.13
CA ASP A 195 -4.36 -16.64 2.37
C ASP A 195 -5.16 -16.28 3.64
N ILE A 196 -6.27 -15.52 3.55
CA ILE A 196 -6.97 -15.09 4.77
C ILE A 196 -8.31 -15.79 5.02
N PRO A 197 -8.44 -16.52 6.15
CA PRO A 197 -9.69 -17.15 6.54
C PRO A 197 -10.70 -16.12 7.07
N ARG A 198 -11.76 -15.89 6.28
CA ARG A 198 -13.13 -15.52 6.74
C ARG A 198 -13.19 -14.43 7.81
N ASP A 199 -13.05 -13.18 7.38
CA ASP A 199 -13.38 -12.02 8.21
C ASP A 199 -14.93 -11.90 8.35
N PRO A 200 -15.48 -11.46 9.52
CA PRO A 200 -16.92 -11.21 9.71
C PRO A 200 -17.58 -10.24 8.71
N PHE A 201 -16.82 -9.38 8.02
CA PHE A 201 -17.28 -8.54 6.91
C PHE A 201 -17.44 -9.32 5.61
N TRP A 202 -16.89 -10.53 5.55
CA TRP A 202 -17.00 -11.43 4.42
C TRP A 202 -18.28 -12.24 4.54
N VAL A 203 -19.32 -11.80 3.82
CA VAL A 203 -20.62 -12.47 3.87
C VAL A 203 -20.55 -13.74 3.03
N ALA A 204 -20.70 -14.90 3.68
CA ALA A 204 -20.84 -16.17 2.99
C ALA A 204 -22.08 -16.13 2.10
N HIS A 205 -21.90 -16.45 0.81
CA HIS A 205 -23.02 -16.43 -0.11
C HIS A 205 -23.82 -17.74 -0.03
N PRO A 206 -25.17 -17.67 0.02
CA PRO A 206 -26.03 -18.86 0.01
C PRO A 206 -25.92 -19.72 -1.26
N ASP A 207 -25.33 -19.17 -2.34
CA ASP A 207 -25.16 -19.77 -3.66
C ASP A 207 -23.79 -20.44 -3.86
N GLY A 208 -22.94 -20.46 -2.83
CA GLY A 208 -21.65 -21.17 -2.84
C GLY A 208 -20.46 -20.38 -3.39
N PHE A 209 -20.61 -19.09 -3.70
CA PHE A 209 -19.47 -18.22 -4.03
C PHE A 209 -18.57 -17.95 -2.82
N PRO A 210 -17.27 -17.64 -3.04
CA PRO A 210 -16.38 -17.20 -1.98
C PRO A 210 -16.99 -16.00 -1.25
N PRO A 211 -16.92 -15.93 0.09
CA PRO A 211 -17.35 -14.76 0.84
C PRO A 211 -16.76 -13.46 0.25
N THR A 212 -17.39 -12.31 0.47
CA THR A 212 -16.91 -11.01 -0.06
C THR A 212 -17.00 -9.91 1.00
N PRO A 213 -15.99 -9.03 1.12
CA PRO A 213 -15.96 -8.00 2.15
C PRO A 213 -16.94 -6.88 1.81
N HIS A 214 -17.52 -6.25 2.83
CA HIS A 214 -18.21 -4.96 2.68
C HIS A 214 -17.51 -3.89 3.52
N ASP A 215 -17.60 -2.65 3.07
CA ASP A 215 -16.86 -1.57 3.72
C ASP A 215 -17.53 -1.13 5.03
N PRO A 216 -16.76 -0.94 6.12
CA PRO A 216 -17.27 -0.39 7.36
C PRO A 216 -17.27 1.15 7.31
N ALA A 217 -18.46 1.75 7.37
CA ALA A 217 -18.63 3.20 7.25
C ALA A 217 -18.16 3.97 8.51
N CYS A 218 -17.36 5.02 8.33
CA CYS A 218 -16.90 5.90 9.41
C CYS A 218 -17.91 6.95 9.86
N ARG A 219 -18.99 7.11 9.11
CA ARG A 219 -20.06 8.08 9.35
C ARG A 219 -21.38 7.47 8.92
N ASP A 220 -22.48 8.04 9.39
CA ASP A 220 -23.78 7.70 8.82
C ASP A 220 -23.78 8.12 7.34
N ILE A 221 -24.17 7.19 6.46
CA ILE A 221 -24.22 7.41 5.01
C ILE A 221 -25.67 7.26 4.55
N VAL A 222 -26.19 8.26 3.84
CA VAL A 222 -27.51 8.20 3.21
C VAL A 222 -27.36 7.78 1.76
N HIS A 223 -27.81 6.58 1.42
CA HIS A 223 -27.64 6.02 0.09
C HIS A 223 -28.59 6.67 -0.93
N THR A 224 -28.08 6.98 -2.12
CA THR A 224 -28.91 7.44 -3.26
C THR A 224 -29.78 6.33 -3.86
N GLY A 225 -29.58 5.07 -3.45
CA GLY A 225 -30.13 3.88 -4.09
C GLY A 225 -29.40 3.43 -5.35
N LEU A 226 -28.22 3.99 -5.66
CA LEU A 226 -27.40 3.52 -6.77
C LEU A 226 -26.83 2.13 -6.48
N ASN A 227 -26.97 1.23 -7.44
CA ASN A 227 -26.46 -0.12 -7.38
C ASN A 227 -25.62 -0.44 -8.62
N VAL A 228 -24.64 -1.33 -8.45
CA VAL A 228 -23.86 -1.92 -9.53
C VAL A 228 -24.39 -3.32 -9.79
N LYS A 229 -24.61 -3.64 -11.07
CA LYS A 229 -24.99 -4.97 -11.54
C LYS A 229 -23.75 -5.73 -11.96
N SER A 230 -23.44 -6.83 -11.27
CA SER A 230 -22.34 -7.71 -11.62
C SER A 230 -22.63 -8.51 -12.89
N ALA A 231 -21.59 -9.10 -13.50
CA ALA A 231 -21.71 -9.92 -14.71
C ALA A 231 -22.63 -11.14 -14.52
N ASP A 232 -22.72 -11.68 -13.30
CA ASP A 232 -23.64 -12.75 -12.91
C ASP A 232 -25.08 -12.27 -12.63
N GLY A 233 -25.34 -10.97 -12.75
CA GLY A 233 -26.67 -10.36 -12.68
C GLY A 233 -27.10 -9.87 -11.29
N ARG A 234 -26.28 -10.04 -10.24
CA ARG A 234 -26.60 -9.55 -8.89
C ARG A 234 -26.50 -8.03 -8.81
N MET A 235 -27.26 -7.43 -7.90
CA MET A 235 -27.27 -5.99 -7.62
C MET A 235 -26.61 -5.72 -6.27
N THR A 236 -25.60 -4.86 -6.24
CA THR A 236 -24.87 -4.50 -5.02
C THR A 236 -24.91 -3.00 -4.83
N GLY A 237 -25.31 -2.55 -3.63
CA GLY A 237 -25.18 -1.16 -3.21
C GLY A 237 -23.81 -0.88 -2.60
N ALA A 238 -23.44 0.39 -2.51
CA ALA A 238 -22.17 0.78 -1.89
C ALA A 238 -22.18 0.50 -0.38
N TYR A 239 -21.04 0.12 0.20
CA TYR A 239 -20.89 -0.26 1.61
C TYR A 239 -21.79 -1.44 2.05
N LEU A 240 -22.45 -2.12 1.11
CA LEU A 240 -23.32 -3.26 1.37
C LEU A 240 -22.64 -4.56 0.93
N PRO A 241 -23.02 -5.71 1.54
CA PRO A 241 -22.56 -7.01 1.07
C PRO A 241 -22.93 -7.26 -0.39
N VAL A 242 -22.12 -8.06 -1.10
CA VAL A 242 -22.39 -8.39 -2.51
C VAL A 242 -23.77 -9.02 -2.67
N GLY A 243 -24.53 -8.53 -3.64
CA GLY A 243 -25.89 -8.98 -3.94
C GLY A 243 -26.96 -8.35 -3.05
N VAL A 244 -26.59 -7.43 -2.16
CA VAL A 244 -27.55 -6.64 -1.37
C VAL A 244 -27.75 -5.28 -2.04
N PRO A 245 -28.91 -5.03 -2.68
CA PRO A 245 -29.17 -3.76 -3.30
C PRO A 245 -29.51 -2.69 -2.26
N ALA A 246 -28.94 -1.51 -2.45
CA ALA A 246 -29.30 -0.30 -1.73
C ALA A 246 -30.65 0.26 -2.19
N LYS A 247 -31.35 0.88 -1.25
CA LYS A 247 -32.58 1.65 -1.49
C LYS A 247 -32.33 3.15 -1.32
N PRO A 248 -33.01 4.01 -2.10
CA PRO A 248 -32.94 5.46 -1.87
C PRO A 248 -33.32 5.83 -0.43
N GLY A 249 -32.49 6.64 0.22
CA GLY A 249 -32.69 7.06 1.61
C GLY A 249 -32.30 6.02 2.66
N GLN A 250 -31.80 4.84 2.27
CA GLN A 250 -31.25 3.87 3.20
C GLN A 250 -30.07 4.47 3.96
N ILE A 251 -30.03 4.27 5.27
CA ILE A 251 -28.94 4.73 6.13
C ILE A 251 -28.01 3.56 6.45
N ILE A 252 -26.74 3.69 6.09
CA ILE A 252 -25.67 2.84 6.63
C ILE A 252 -25.12 3.54 7.87
N LYS A 253 -25.08 2.85 9.00
CA LYS A 253 -24.66 3.43 10.27
C LYS A 253 -23.15 3.50 10.40
N ALA A 254 -22.67 4.58 11.00
CA ALA A 254 -21.28 4.69 11.41
C ALA A 254 -20.92 3.57 12.38
N GLN A 255 -19.69 3.07 12.28
CA GLN A 255 -19.12 2.14 13.25
C GLN A 255 -17.64 2.44 13.49
N VAL A 256 -17.07 1.79 14.51
CA VAL A 256 -15.66 1.90 14.89
C VAL A 256 -15.16 0.50 15.28
N PRO A 257 -14.03 0.02 14.72
CA PRO A 257 -13.22 0.65 13.68
C PRO A 257 -13.96 0.77 12.33
N CYS A 258 -13.47 1.62 11.43
CA CYS A 258 -14.04 1.84 10.10
C CYS A 258 -12.97 2.07 9.04
N GLY A 259 -13.30 1.80 7.77
CA GLY A 259 -12.34 1.75 6.67
C GLY A 259 -12.20 3.09 5.96
N GLY A 260 -11.06 3.29 5.29
CA GLY A 260 -10.73 4.54 4.63
C GLY A 260 -10.50 5.66 5.64
N SER A 261 -9.80 5.34 6.73
CA SER A 261 -9.71 6.18 7.90
C SER A 261 -8.30 6.27 8.47
N ILE A 262 -8.06 7.37 9.17
CA ILE A 262 -7.03 7.41 10.19
C ILE A 262 -7.74 7.15 11.53
N MET A 263 -7.52 5.97 12.07
CA MET A 263 -7.95 5.60 13.42
C MET A 263 -6.95 6.15 14.44
N ARG A 264 -7.42 6.40 15.67
CA ARG A 264 -6.54 6.67 16.81
C ARG A 264 -7.01 6.01 18.09
N VAL A 265 -6.07 5.75 19.00
CA VAL A 265 -6.36 5.24 20.35
C VAL A 265 -5.42 5.89 21.36
N ARG A 266 -5.92 6.09 22.58
CA ARG A 266 -5.13 6.58 23.70
C ARG A 266 -4.12 5.53 24.16
N ILE A 267 -2.85 5.88 24.18
CA ILE A 267 -1.75 4.94 24.48
C ILE A 267 -1.86 4.36 25.90
N ASP A 268 -2.44 5.12 26.82
CA ASP A 268 -2.66 4.76 28.23
C ASP A 268 -3.96 3.94 28.47
N GLN A 269 -4.74 3.63 27.42
CA GLN A 269 -6.04 2.95 27.53
C GLN A 269 -6.02 1.50 27.05
N LYS A 270 -4.89 0.81 27.19
CA LYS A 270 -4.84 -0.66 26.99
C LYS A 270 -5.70 -1.36 28.03
N GLY A 271 -6.35 -2.44 27.63
CA GLY A 271 -6.99 -3.37 28.55
C GLY A 271 -5.97 -4.04 29.47
N SER A 272 -6.46 -4.76 30.48
CA SER A 272 -5.60 -5.51 31.41
C SER A 272 -4.78 -6.62 30.74
N ASP A 273 -5.21 -7.07 29.57
CA ASP A 273 -4.52 -8.01 28.69
C ASP A 273 -3.47 -7.35 27.77
N GLY A 274 -3.33 -6.01 27.85
CA GLY A 274 -2.43 -5.23 27.00
C GLY A 274 -2.97 -4.91 25.61
N ILE A 275 -4.23 -5.27 25.32
CA ILE A 275 -4.87 -5.07 24.01
C ILE A 275 -5.83 -3.87 24.09
N TYR A 276 -5.83 -3.03 23.06
CA TYR A 276 -6.82 -1.96 22.92
C TYR A 276 -8.16 -2.52 22.47
N ALA A 277 -9.22 -2.20 23.21
CA ALA A 277 -10.58 -2.51 22.79
C ALA A 277 -10.96 -1.66 21.57
N HIS A 278 -11.68 -2.24 20.61
CA HIS A 278 -12.20 -1.48 19.46
C HIS A 278 -13.07 -0.29 19.89
N SER A 279 -13.82 -0.43 20.99
CA SER A 279 -14.66 0.63 21.55
C SER A 279 -13.89 1.82 22.16
N SER A 280 -12.58 1.70 22.39
CA SER A 280 -11.74 2.84 22.80
C SER A 280 -11.07 3.55 21.63
N MET A 281 -11.26 3.06 20.40
CA MET A 281 -10.74 3.72 19.21
C MET A 281 -11.63 4.90 18.80
N GLU A 282 -11.03 5.86 18.11
CA GLU A 282 -11.71 7.02 17.55
C GLU A 282 -11.32 7.21 16.09
N VAL A 283 -12.28 7.63 15.26
CA VAL A 283 -11.98 8.11 13.90
C VAL A 283 -11.38 9.50 14.00
N TYR A 284 -10.13 9.66 13.56
CA TYR A 284 -9.48 10.98 13.49
C TYR A 284 -9.85 11.70 12.20
N ALA A 285 -9.71 11.02 11.06
CA ALA A 285 -10.13 11.51 9.74
C ALA A 285 -10.61 10.33 8.89
N MET A 286 -11.39 10.59 7.85
CA MET A 286 -12.02 9.53 7.05
C MET A 286 -12.23 9.92 5.59
N GLY A 287 -12.84 9.02 4.82
CA GLY A 287 -13.15 9.27 3.41
C GLY A 287 -11.92 9.17 2.52
N PHE A 288 -10.94 8.36 2.93
CA PHE A 288 -9.78 7.96 2.14
C PHE A 288 -10.01 6.56 1.53
N ARG A 289 -9.10 6.06 0.69
CA ARG A 289 -9.18 4.71 0.10
C ARG A 289 -8.16 3.74 0.70
N ASN A 290 -6.88 3.93 0.41
CA ASN A 290 -5.78 3.05 0.80
C ASN A 290 -4.55 3.88 1.23
N GLN A 291 -4.40 4.13 2.52
CA GLN A 291 -3.38 5.03 3.04
C GLN A 291 -2.14 4.23 3.47
N SER A 292 -0.97 4.70 3.06
CA SER A 292 0.32 4.09 3.40
C SER A 292 1.11 5.03 4.31
N GLY A 293 1.47 6.22 3.84
CA GLY A 293 2.28 7.19 4.58
C GLY A 293 1.45 8.11 5.48
N VAL A 294 1.80 8.16 6.77
CA VAL A 294 1.11 8.97 7.78
C VAL A 294 2.13 9.67 8.69
N ALA A 295 2.21 11.00 8.63
CA ALA A 295 3.23 11.76 9.38
C ALA A 295 2.76 13.15 9.83
N PHE A 296 2.87 13.44 11.14
CA PHE A 296 2.64 14.78 11.67
C PHE A 296 3.73 15.76 11.22
N GLY A 297 3.34 17.01 10.95
CA GLY A 297 4.28 18.03 10.53
C GLY A 297 5.29 18.42 11.62
N PRO A 298 6.45 18.98 11.25
CA PRO A 298 7.51 19.28 12.20
C PRO A 298 7.13 20.38 13.18
N LYS A 299 7.67 20.29 14.40
CA LYS A 299 7.52 21.32 15.44
C LYS A 299 7.98 22.70 14.95
N GLY A 300 7.18 23.73 15.22
CA GLY A 300 7.45 25.12 14.86
C GLY A 300 7.15 25.46 13.39
N THR A 301 6.43 24.60 12.67
CA THR A 301 5.95 24.84 11.30
C THR A 301 4.44 25.09 11.29
N ARG A 302 3.88 25.61 10.19
CA ARG A 302 2.41 25.75 10.09
C ARG A 302 1.67 24.41 10.09
N PHE A 303 2.39 23.32 9.82
CA PHE A 303 1.87 21.96 9.81
C PHE A 303 2.16 21.19 11.10
N GLU A 304 2.71 21.82 12.16
CA GLU A 304 3.06 21.13 13.42
C GLU A 304 1.90 20.26 13.94
N ASN A 305 0.66 20.74 13.82
CA ASN A 305 -0.54 20.04 14.25
C ASN A 305 -1.32 19.36 13.13
N ALA A 306 -0.81 19.39 11.90
CA ALA A 306 -1.42 18.77 10.76
C ALA A 306 -0.80 17.40 10.49
N LEU A 307 -1.64 16.45 10.07
CA LEU A 307 -1.25 15.11 9.68
C LEU A 307 -1.21 15.02 8.16
N ALA A 308 -0.02 14.76 7.62
CA ALA A 308 0.11 14.38 6.22
C ALA A 308 -0.32 12.92 6.05
N VAL A 309 -1.12 12.65 5.03
CA VAL A 309 -1.62 11.32 4.69
C VAL A 309 -1.46 11.11 3.19
N SER A 310 -0.67 10.14 2.77
CA SER A 310 -0.72 9.66 1.39
C SER A 310 -1.82 8.62 1.24
N ASP A 311 -2.49 8.64 0.09
CA ASP A 311 -3.67 7.80 -0.16
C ASP A 311 -3.68 7.36 -1.63
N ASN A 312 -3.69 6.05 -1.83
CA ASN A 312 -3.58 5.47 -3.15
C ASN A 312 -4.91 5.51 -3.91
N GLY A 313 -4.85 5.85 -5.20
CA GLY A 313 -5.99 6.04 -6.08
C GLY A 313 -6.74 4.75 -6.40
N ALA A 314 -8.01 4.85 -6.83
CA ALA A 314 -8.78 3.68 -7.23
C ALA A 314 -8.27 3.00 -8.49
N ASN A 315 -8.25 1.67 -8.47
CA ASN A 315 -7.87 0.86 -9.62
C ASN A 315 -9.04 0.78 -10.60
N ASP A 316 -8.76 0.81 -11.91
CA ASP A 316 -9.75 0.62 -12.97
C ASP A 316 -10.09 -0.87 -13.13
N LEU A 317 -10.66 -1.41 -12.07
CA LEU A 317 -11.07 -2.79 -11.93
C LEU A 317 -12.52 -2.84 -11.44
N GLY A 318 -13.11 -4.01 -11.54
CA GLY A 318 -14.43 -4.32 -11.01
C GLY A 318 -15.56 -3.92 -11.92
N HIS A 319 -16.76 -4.05 -11.39
CA HIS A 319 -17.98 -3.65 -12.07
C HIS A 319 -18.18 -2.13 -11.95
N ARG A 320 -17.72 -1.48 -10.87
CA ARG A 320 -17.61 -0.01 -10.79
C ARG A 320 -16.22 0.47 -11.19
N ARG A 321 -15.96 0.47 -12.49
CA ARG A 321 -14.72 0.99 -13.07
C ARG A 321 -14.58 2.49 -12.86
N ILE A 322 -13.54 2.90 -12.13
CA ILE A 322 -13.11 4.30 -11.97
C ILE A 322 -11.73 4.44 -12.61
N ALA A 323 -11.68 5.13 -13.75
CA ALA A 323 -10.46 5.34 -14.52
C ALA A 323 -9.66 6.56 -14.02
N ASN A 324 -8.35 6.56 -14.25
CA ASN A 324 -7.45 7.70 -14.03
C ASN A 324 -7.46 8.27 -12.60
N SER A 325 -7.69 7.45 -11.58
CA SER A 325 -7.67 7.90 -10.19
C SER A 325 -6.25 8.29 -9.76
N PRO A 326 -6.01 9.53 -9.29
CA PRO A 326 -4.67 9.96 -8.88
C PRO A 326 -4.27 9.33 -7.55
N GLU A 327 -2.97 9.13 -7.29
CA GLU A 327 -2.52 9.09 -5.89
C GLU A 327 -2.65 10.48 -5.27
N ARG A 328 -2.79 10.57 -3.95
CA ARG A 328 -3.04 11.85 -3.26
C ARG A 328 -2.14 12.02 -2.07
N LEU A 329 -1.80 13.28 -1.82
CA LEU A 329 -1.30 13.75 -0.54
C LEU A 329 -2.33 14.68 0.09
N TRP A 330 -2.73 14.38 1.31
CA TRP A 330 -3.67 15.15 2.12
C TRP A 330 -2.95 15.80 3.30
N ILE A 331 -3.48 16.94 3.74
CA ILE A 331 -3.09 17.59 5.01
C ILE A 331 -4.34 17.72 5.87
N VAL A 332 -4.45 16.85 6.88
CA VAL A 332 -5.55 16.84 7.84
C VAL A 332 -5.18 17.75 9.01
N THR A 333 -5.94 18.82 9.21
CA THR A 333 -5.64 19.87 10.20
C THR A 333 -6.45 19.74 11.49
N GLU A 334 -7.53 18.95 11.46
CA GLU A 334 -8.39 18.74 12.63
C GLU A 334 -9.12 17.39 12.55
N LYS A 335 -9.56 16.90 13.71
CA LYS A 335 -10.39 15.70 13.81
C LYS A 335 -11.72 15.91 13.09
N GLY A 336 -12.16 14.90 12.34
CA GLY A 336 -13.45 14.87 11.66
C GLY A 336 -13.41 15.34 10.20
N GLN A 337 -12.24 15.71 9.68
CA GLN A 337 -12.07 16.02 8.26
C GLN A 337 -12.25 14.77 7.39
N ASP A 338 -12.82 15.00 6.20
CA ASP A 338 -13.39 13.97 5.34
C ASP A 338 -12.93 14.17 3.90
N ALA A 339 -12.20 13.22 3.35
CA ALA A 339 -11.69 13.26 1.98
C ALA A 339 -12.75 12.86 0.92
N GLY A 340 -13.91 12.34 1.35
CA GLY A 340 -15.09 12.14 0.51
C GLY A 340 -15.13 10.89 -0.37
N TYR A 341 -14.10 10.04 -0.31
CA TYR A 341 -14.16 8.71 -0.89
C TYR A 341 -15.35 7.91 -0.33
N PRO A 342 -16.03 7.05 -1.12
CA PRO A 342 -15.82 6.66 -2.54
C PRO A 342 -16.61 7.48 -3.56
N ASP A 343 -17.21 8.60 -3.17
CA ASP A 343 -17.90 9.51 -4.10
C ASP A 343 -16.95 10.53 -4.72
N LYS A 344 -15.94 10.92 -3.95
CA LYS A 344 -14.87 11.82 -4.34
C LYS A 344 -13.56 11.07 -4.45
N ASP A 345 -12.81 11.39 -5.49
CA ASP A 345 -11.52 10.81 -5.80
C ASP A 345 -10.56 11.96 -6.14
N GLY A 346 -9.78 12.37 -5.13
CA GLY A 346 -8.93 13.56 -5.22
C GLY A 346 -9.73 14.86 -5.16
N PHE A 347 -9.49 15.81 -6.07
CA PHE A 347 -10.23 17.08 -6.15
C PHE A 347 -11.65 16.92 -6.71
N GLY A 348 -11.94 15.80 -7.37
CA GLY A 348 -13.14 15.62 -8.16
C GLY A 348 -14.10 14.60 -7.58
N PHE A 349 -15.39 14.75 -7.87
CA PHE A 349 -16.31 13.63 -7.77
C PHE A 349 -16.00 12.60 -8.86
N VAL A 350 -16.25 11.33 -8.58
CA VAL A 350 -16.14 10.25 -9.57
C VAL A 350 -17.13 10.40 -10.74
N THR A 351 -18.09 11.33 -10.63
CA THR A 351 -18.95 11.82 -11.71
C THR A 351 -18.26 12.78 -12.68
N ASN A 352 -16.97 13.08 -12.50
CA ASN A 352 -16.23 13.99 -13.36
C ASN A 352 -15.68 13.31 -14.61
N LYS A 353 -15.39 14.14 -15.63
CA LYS A 353 -14.92 13.70 -16.96
C LYS A 353 -13.69 12.78 -16.95
N ARG A 354 -12.86 12.92 -15.93
CA ARG A 354 -11.63 12.17 -15.69
C ARG A 354 -11.89 10.68 -15.42
N SER A 355 -12.95 10.36 -14.68
CA SER A 355 -13.20 9.04 -14.10
C SER A 355 -13.95 8.08 -15.03
N SER A 356 -14.00 8.38 -16.33
CA SER A 356 -14.83 7.68 -17.32
C SER A 356 -14.02 7.08 -18.44
N LEU A 357 -14.35 5.84 -18.79
CA LEU A 357 -13.81 5.15 -19.96
C LEU A 357 -14.41 5.68 -21.28
N PHE A 358 -15.70 6.01 -21.28
CA PHE A 358 -16.44 6.41 -22.49
C PHE A 358 -17.31 7.65 -22.26
N ARG A 359 -17.68 8.36 -23.33
CA ARG A 359 -18.58 9.53 -23.27
C ARG A 359 -20.02 9.11 -23.57
N TRP A 360 -20.98 9.59 -22.78
CA TRP A 360 -22.40 9.46 -23.13
C TRP A 360 -22.85 10.48 -24.17
N THR A 361 -23.60 10.00 -25.17
CA THR A 361 -24.10 10.78 -26.31
C THR A 361 -25.63 10.99 -26.28
N GLY A 362 -26.32 10.58 -25.21
CA GLY A 362 -27.79 10.61 -25.12
C GLY A 362 -28.49 9.31 -25.55
N SER A 363 -27.74 8.33 -26.05
CA SER A 363 -28.26 7.00 -26.37
C SER A 363 -28.73 6.26 -25.10
N LYS A 364 -29.95 5.71 -25.13
CA LYS A 364 -30.47 4.85 -24.05
C LYS A 364 -29.87 3.44 -24.08
N ILE A 365 -29.42 2.98 -25.25
CA ILE A 365 -28.82 1.65 -25.45
C ILE A 365 -27.34 1.69 -25.05
N GLU A 366 -26.63 2.75 -25.43
CA GLU A 366 -25.18 2.93 -25.18
C GLU A 366 -24.91 3.83 -23.97
N ARG A 367 -25.73 3.71 -22.92
CA ARG A 367 -25.49 4.46 -21.67
C ARG A 367 -24.05 4.19 -21.17
N PRO A 368 -23.34 5.19 -20.61
CA PRO A 368 -21.90 5.10 -20.31
C PRO A 368 -21.58 4.09 -19.21
N TYR A 369 -22.59 3.74 -18.40
CA TYR A 369 -22.50 2.81 -17.29
C TYR A 369 -23.66 1.81 -17.37
N PRO A 370 -23.61 0.84 -18.29
CA PRO A 370 -24.67 -0.16 -18.50
C PRO A 370 -24.90 -1.08 -17.30
N GLN A 371 -24.03 -1.03 -16.31
CA GLN A 371 -24.10 -1.78 -15.06
C GLN A 371 -24.76 -1.03 -13.90
N LEU A 372 -25.09 0.26 -14.02
CA LEU A 372 -25.64 1.03 -12.89
C LEU A 372 -27.16 1.05 -12.87
N TYR A 373 -27.78 0.92 -11.69
CA TYR A 373 -29.24 0.86 -11.53
C TYR A 373 -29.69 1.60 -10.28
N ILE A 374 -30.96 2.05 -10.28
CA ILE A 374 -31.67 2.47 -9.06
C ILE A 374 -32.91 1.57 -8.96
N GLY A 375 -32.97 0.76 -7.91
CA GLY A 375 -33.91 -0.36 -7.86
C GLY A 375 -33.63 -1.35 -8.99
N ASP A 376 -34.67 -1.71 -9.74
CA ASP A 376 -34.60 -2.59 -10.93
C ASP A 376 -34.41 -1.81 -12.24
N GLN A 377 -34.41 -0.47 -12.18
CA GLN A 377 -34.33 0.37 -13.38
C GLN A 377 -32.89 0.76 -13.70
N PRO A 378 -32.46 0.61 -14.96
CA PRO A 378 -31.23 1.21 -15.48
C PRO A 378 -31.09 2.68 -15.04
N TYR A 379 -29.98 3.03 -14.39
CA TYR A 379 -29.62 4.43 -14.24
C TYR A 379 -29.31 5.02 -15.63
N VAL A 380 -30.11 6.01 -16.02
CA VAL A 380 -29.88 6.81 -17.23
C VAL A 380 -29.61 8.22 -16.75
N PRO A 381 -28.38 8.74 -16.90
CA PRO A 381 -28.10 10.12 -16.52
C PRO A 381 -29.01 11.07 -17.30
N LYS A 382 -29.30 12.24 -16.74
CA LYS A 382 -30.04 13.28 -17.47
C LYS A 382 -29.04 14.17 -18.20
N MET A 383 -29.24 14.39 -19.51
CA MET A 383 -28.47 15.41 -20.22
C MET A 383 -28.82 16.78 -19.64
N PRO A 384 -27.84 17.68 -19.44
CA PRO A 384 -28.16 19.06 -19.13
C PRO A 384 -29.04 19.66 -20.24
N PRO A 385 -29.94 20.61 -19.91
CA PRO A 385 -30.88 21.20 -20.87
C PRO A 385 -30.19 22.02 -21.98
N TYR A 386 -28.90 22.33 -21.81
CA TYR A 386 -28.08 23.02 -22.81
C TYR A 386 -27.17 22.01 -23.52
N HIS A 387 -27.35 21.90 -24.84
CA HIS A 387 -26.45 21.17 -25.73
C HIS A 387 -25.22 22.04 -25.99
N PHE A 388 -24.05 21.52 -25.66
CA PHE A 388 -22.79 22.19 -25.98
C PHE A 388 -22.15 21.48 -27.18
N PRO A 389 -21.07 22.03 -27.77
CA PRO A 389 -20.32 21.29 -28.79
C PRO A 389 -19.91 19.90 -28.28
N VAL A 390 -19.67 18.96 -29.20
CA VAL A 390 -19.39 17.54 -28.92
C VAL A 390 -18.21 17.33 -27.93
N HIS A 391 -17.34 18.32 -27.71
CA HIS A 391 -16.24 18.25 -26.75
C HIS A 391 -16.68 18.55 -25.29
N VAL A 392 -17.89 19.10 -25.13
CA VAL A 392 -18.44 19.72 -23.93
C VAL A 392 -19.75 19.05 -23.47
N ASP A 393 -20.44 18.23 -24.29
CA ASP A 393 -21.54 17.41 -23.76
C ASP A 393 -20.97 16.36 -22.80
N GLY A 394 -21.29 16.50 -21.52
CA GLY A 394 -20.60 15.82 -20.43
C GLY A 394 -21.52 15.10 -19.47
N VAL A 395 -21.82 13.83 -19.76
CA VAL A 395 -21.90 12.87 -18.67
C VAL A 395 -20.79 11.85 -18.87
N ARG A 396 -19.76 12.01 -18.05
CA ARG A 396 -18.59 11.14 -17.94
C ARG A 396 -18.33 11.03 -16.46
N GLY A 397 -18.31 9.82 -15.91
CA GLY A 397 -18.12 9.55 -14.47
C GLY A 397 -19.30 8.80 -13.84
N VAL A 398 -19.05 8.01 -12.80
CA VAL A 398 -20.08 7.23 -12.09
C VAL A 398 -20.89 8.16 -11.16
N PRO A 399 -22.24 8.15 -11.18
CA PRO A 399 -23.09 8.93 -10.26
C PRO A 399 -22.73 8.75 -8.79
N LEU A 400 -23.10 9.75 -7.98
CA LEU A 400 -22.99 9.69 -6.53
C LEU A 400 -23.77 8.49 -5.99
N ILE A 401 -23.11 7.74 -5.11
CA ILE A 401 -23.67 6.57 -4.44
C ILE A 401 -24.22 6.94 -3.07
N ALA A 402 -23.64 7.95 -2.42
CA ALA A 402 -24.14 8.50 -1.18
C ALA A 402 -24.39 10.01 -1.29
N ALA A 403 -25.37 10.48 -0.52
CA ALA A 403 -25.49 11.88 -0.18
C ALA A 403 -24.58 12.17 1.01
N ASN A 404 -23.78 13.24 0.93
CA ASN A 404 -22.87 13.63 1.99
C ASN A 404 -23.64 14.36 3.12
N PRO A 405 -23.72 13.80 4.35
CA PRO A 405 -24.30 14.50 5.49
C PRO A 405 -23.29 15.37 6.24
N ASN A 406 -22.02 15.43 5.80
CA ASN A 406 -20.97 16.17 6.50
C ASN A 406 -21.21 17.69 6.41
N PRO A 407 -21.46 18.39 7.55
CA PRO A 407 -21.71 19.82 7.57
C PRO A 407 -20.49 20.67 7.19
N ASN A 408 -19.29 20.13 7.34
CA ASN A 408 -18.02 20.82 7.05
C ASN A 408 -17.54 20.59 5.61
N GLY A 409 -18.27 19.79 4.83
CA GLY A 409 -17.89 19.43 3.46
C GLY A 409 -16.64 18.55 3.37
N TYR A 410 -16.18 18.31 2.14
CA TYR A 410 -14.99 17.49 1.88
C TYR A 410 -13.73 18.33 1.82
N ILE A 411 -12.65 17.85 2.44
CA ILE A 411 -11.32 18.41 2.22
C ILE A 411 -10.85 18.09 0.79
N ASN A 412 -9.84 18.83 0.32
CA ASN A 412 -9.16 18.57 -0.95
C ASN A 412 -7.73 18.10 -0.67
N PRO A 413 -7.14 17.26 -1.54
CA PRO A 413 -5.72 16.95 -1.41
C PRO A 413 -4.90 18.21 -1.65
N VAL A 414 -3.70 18.27 -1.06
CA VAL A 414 -2.73 19.34 -1.36
C VAL A 414 -1.97 19.05 -2.64
N MET A 415 -1.91 17.78 -3.06
CA MET A 415 -1.29 17.32 -4.29
C MET A 415 -2.00 16.07 -4.79
N GLU A 416 -2.26 16.02 -6.10
CA GLU A 416 -2.52 14.79 -6.82
C GLU A 416 -1.27 14.40 -7.58
N TRP A 417 -0.98 13.11 -7.58
CA TRP A 417 0.09 12.50 -8.35
C TRP A 417 -0.50 11.66 -9.49
N ASP A 418 0.40 11.09 -10.28
CA ASP A 418 0.07 10.23 -11.40
C ASP A 418 -0.77 9.02 -10.95
N THR A 419 -1.47 8.40 -11.90
CA THR A 419 -2.44 7.34 -11.61
C THR A 419 -1.74 5.99 -11.59
N ASN A 420 -2.13 5.09 -10.68
CA ASN A 420 -1.55 3.75 -10.55
C ASN A 420 -0.02 3.80 -10.30
N ASN A 421 0.41 4.83 -9.57
CA ASN A 421 1.80 5.02 -9.22
C ASN A 421 1.94 5.41 -7.74
N PRO A 422 1.78 4.44 -6.83
CA PRO A 422 1.64 4.66 -5.39
C PRO A 422 2.65 5.63 -4.82
N MET A 423 2.15 6.56 -4.01
CA MET A 423 2.94 7.42 -3.15
C MET A 423 2.85 6.83 -1.74
N ASP A 424 3.62 5.80 -1.46
CA ASP A 424 3.43 5.03 -0.23
C ASP A 424 4.02 5.77 0.98
N GLY A 425 5.29 5.57 1.29
CA GLY A 425 5.91 6.21 2.45
C GLY A 425 6.24 7.69 2.23
N ILE A 426 5.99 8.48 3.27
CA ILE A 426 6.27 9.92 3.29
C ILE A 426 7.01 10.31 4.57
N ALA A 427 7.92 11.28 4.46
CA ALA A 427 8.59 11.86 5.60
C ALA A 427 8.78 13.37 5.45
N TRP A 428 8.50 14.09 6.53
CA TRP A 428 8.85 15.50 6.63
C TRP A 428 10.36 15.66 6.73
N ALA A 429 10.90 16.62 5.97
CA ALA A 429 12.33 16.88 5.95
C ALA A 429 12.81 17.48 7.27
N PRO A 430 13.85 16.90 7.91
CA PRO A 430 14.49 17.54 9.04
C PRO A 430 15.31 18.74 8.54
N PRO A 431 15.41 19.84 9.33
CA PRO A 431 16.13 21.05 8.92
C PRO A 431 17.58 20.80 8.49
N GLN A 432 18.24 19.81 9.11
CA GLN A 432 19.63 19.44 8.86
C GLN A 432 19.83 18.89 7.44
N TYR A 433 18.79 18.32 6.83
CA TYR A 433 18.85 17.74 5.49
C TYR A 433 19.02 18.79 4.40
N GLY A 434 18.75 20.08 4.68
CA GLY A 434 18.91 21.16 3.70
C GLY A 434 17.74 21.36 2.76
N ALA A 435 16.60 20.73 3.05
CA ALA A 435 15.32 21.11 2.48
C ALA A 435 14.62 22.19 3.33
N GLY A 436 13.51 22.73 2.85
CA GLY A 436 12.68 23.64 3.64
C GLY A 436 12.09 22.91 4.86
N LYS A 437 11.77 23.65 5.92
CA LYS A 437 11.11 23.08 7.12
C LYS A 437 9.73 22.49 6.81
N GLU A 438 9.15 22.88 5.69
CA GLU A 438 7.84 22.46 5.21
C GLU A 438 8.02 21.77 3.86
N THR A 439 8.85 20.73 3.87
CA THR A 439 9.09 19.86 2.73
C THR A 439 8.74 18.43 3.13
N ILE A 440 7.98 17.75 2.28
CA ILE A 440 7.78 16.30 2.35
C ILE A 440 8.65 15.64 1.29
N PHE A 441 9.27 14.52 1.63
CA PHE A 441 9.78 13.57 0.66
C PHE A 441 8.82 12.38 0.62
N ALA A 442 8.52 11.90 -0.58
CA ALA A 442 7.66 10.75 -0.78
C ALA A 442 8.33 9.72 -1.68
N ALA A 443 8.18 8.46 -1.31
CA ALA A 443 8.60 7.31 -2.08
C ALA A 443 7.53 6.98 -3.12
N ILE A 444 7.94 6.91 -4.39
CA ILE A 444 7.06 6.58 -5.51
C ILE A 444 7.36 5.15 -5.94
N TYR A 445 6.42 4.23 -5.75
CA TYR A 445 6.67 2.81 -5.97
C TYR A 445 6.90 2.46 -7.46
N GLY A 446 6.24 3.19 -8.36
CA GLY A 446 6.18 2.86 -9.79
C GLY A 446 4.96 2.00 -10.13
N ILE A 447 4.63 1.93 -11.42
CA ILE A 447 3.44 1.23 -11.93
C ILE A 447 3.56 -0.30 -11.77
N ILE A 448 2.53 -0.95 -11.22
CA ILE A 448 2.44 -2.42 -11.08
C ILE A 448 1.38 -3.05 -12.02
N ASP A 449 0.29 -2.32 -12.36
CA ASP A 449 -0.93 -2.87 -12.99
C ASP A 449 -1.41 -2.17 -14.29
N ASN A 450 -2.49 -2.66 -14.92
CA ASN A 450 -3.14 -2.26 -16.18
C ASN A 450 -4.11 -1.06 -16.10
N GLY A 451 -4.06 -0.23 -15.04
CA GLY A 451 -4.82 1.02 -15.02
C GLY A 451 -4.49 1.87 -16.25
N PRO A 452 -5.43 2.67 -16.80
CA PRO A 452 -5.19 3.43 -18.03
C PRO A 452 -3.87 4.18 -17.92
N ASP A 453 -2.99 3.92 -18.88
CA ASP A 453 -1.62 4.41 -18.88
C ASP A 453 -1.62 5.92 -18.62
N SER A 454 -0.86 6.35 -17.60
CA SER A 454 -0.30 7.69 -17.67
C SER A 454 0.35 7.82 -19.05
N LEU A 455 -0.01 8.87 -19.80
CA LEU A 455 0.56 9.12 -21.12
C LEU A 455 2.10 9.21 -21.07
N VAL A 456 2.66 9.47 -19.89
CA VAL A 456 4.09 9.41 -19.58
C VAL A 456 4.25 8.69 -18.24
N PRO A 457 4.48 7.37 -18.22
CA PRO A 457 4.56 6.62 -16.98
C PRO A 457 5.66 7.16 -16.08
N THR A 458 5.29 7.45 -14.84
CA THR A 458 6.21 7.86 -13.80
C THR A 458 6.72 6.61 -13.07
N TRP A 459 8.04 6.47 -13.01
CA TRP A 459 8.74 5.26 -12.56
C TRP A 459 9.50 5.55 -11.26
N PRO A 460 10.05 4.54 -10.54
CA PRO A 460 10.34 4.68 -9.13
C PRO A 460 11.28 5.86 -8.86
N ALA A 461 10.93 6.64 -7.85
CA ALA A 461 11.62 7.87 -7.55
C ALA A 461 11.34 8.32 -6.12
N ILE A 462 12.19 9.19 -5.60
CA ILE A 462 11.87 10.04 -4.47
C ILE A 462 11.46 11.40 -5.02
N VAL A 463 10.26 11.86 -4.66
CA VAL A 463 9.78 13.20 -4.98
C VAL A 463 9.93 14.11 -3.76
N LYS A 464 10.40 15.32 -4.00
CA LYS A 464 10.42 16.42 -3.04
C LYS A 464 9.19 17.28 -3.27
N ILE A 465 8.42 17.54 -2.22
CA ILE A 465 7.18 18.31 -2.23
C ILE A 465 7.37 19.50 -1.29
N ASP A 466 7.51 20.69 -1.85
CA ASP A 466 7.69 21.95 -1.13
C ASP A 466 6.35 22.70 -1.03
N PHE A 467 5.99 23.10 0.19
CA PHE A 467 4.84 23.97 0.41
C PHE A 467 5.27 25.43 0.34
N MET A 468 4.75 26.18 -0.63
CA MET A 468 5.15 27.56 -0.90
C MET A 468 4.40 28.57 -0.02
N GLU A 469 4.95 29.78 0.05
CA GLU A 469 4.33 30.96 0.68
C GLU A 469 4.01 32.01 -0.40
N PRO A 470 2.83 32.66 -0.38
CA PRO A 470 1.75 32.50 0.62
C PRO A 470 0.86 31.27 0.38
N ALA A 471 0.94 30.62 -0.79
CA ALA A 471 0.21 29.38 -1.09
C ALA A 471 0.83 28.63 -2.28
N GLY A 472 0.56 27.33 -2.36
CA GLY A 472 0.91 26.46 -3.48
C GLY A 472 1.78 25.28 -3.07
N VAL A 473 1.78 24.24 -3.89
CA VAL A 473 2.64 23.07 -3.74
C VAL A 473 3.49 22.94 -4.99
N LYS A 474 4.80 22.82 -4.80
CA LYS A 474 5.74 22.53 -5.87
C LYS A 474 6.34 21.16 -5.63
N TRP A 475 6.37 20.31 -6.64
CA TRP A 475 7.08 19.04 -6.57
C TRP A 475 8.24 18.98 -7.57
N SER A 476 9.22 18.15 -7.28
CA SER A 476 10.35 17.83 -8.18
C SER A 476 10.92 16.45 -7.86
N TYR A 477 11.50 15.78 -8.86
CA TYR A 477 12.31 14.59 -8.59
C TYR A 477 13.53 14.94 -7.74
N PHE A 478 13.70 14.23 -6.63
CA PHE A 478 14.85 14.34 -5.75
C PHE A 478 15.83 13.19 -5.95
N ALA A 479 15.34 11.95 -6.07
CA ALA A 479 16.18 10.82 -6.43
C ALA A 479 15.49 10.01 -7.51
N ARG A 480 16.22 9.62 -8.55
CA ARG A 480 15.72 8.78 -9.65
C ARG A 480 16.86 8.09 -10.37
N ASN A 481 16.56 7.05 -11.13
CA ASN A 481 17.55 6.44 -12.01
C ASN A 481 17.98 7.38 -13.16
N VAL A 482 19.14 7.09 -13.75
CA VAL A 482 19.69 7.83 -14.92
C VAL A 482 18.64 7.91 -16.04
N ASP A 483 18.10 6.76 -16.42
CA ASP A 483 16.92 6.65 -17.28
C ASP A 483 15.70 6.41 -16.38
N MET A 484 14.57 7.05 -16.69
CA MET A 484 13.31 6.80 -15.96
C MET A 484 12.88 5.33 -16.13
N GLY A 485 12.64 4.62 -15.03
CA GLY A 485 12.28 3.21 -15.06
C GLY A 485 12.82 2.47 -13.83
N PRO A 486 12.17 1.39 -13.37
CA PRO A 486 12.75 0.52 -12.36
C PRO A 486 13.97 -0.20 -12.95
N ASN A 487 14.95 -0.48 -12.09
CA ASN A 487 16.22 -1.07 -12.50
C ASN A 487 16.05 -2.38 -13.30
N ALA A 488 15.05 -3.20 -12.99
CA ALA A 488 14.71 -4.44 -13.69
C ALA A 488 14.51 -4.28 -15.20
N TYR A 489 14.05 -3.11 -15.65
CA TYR A 489 13.77 -2.81 -17.07
C TYR A 489 14.81 -1.88 -17.71
N GLN A 490 15.91 -1.57 -17.00
CA GLN A 490 16.98 -0.74 -17.53
C GLN A 490 17.88 -1.49 -18.51
N LYS A 491 18.50 -0.71 -19.41
CA LYS A 491 19.64 -1.17 -20.23
C LYS A 491 20.78 -1.62 -19.32
N ALA A 492 21.58 -2.59 -19.76
CA ALA A 492 22.58 -3.24 -18.92
C ALA A 492 23.56 -2.26 -18.28
N GLU A 493 23.98 -1.22 -18.99
CA GLU A 493 24.89 -0.17 -18.53
C GLU A 493 24.29 0.79 -17.49
N ASN A 494 22.95 0.84 -17.38
CA ASN A 494 22.20 1.70 -16.46
C ASN A 494 21.62 0.94 -15.27
N ARG A 495 21.91 -0.37 -15.17
CA ARG A 495 21.45 -1.23 -14.09
C ARG A 495 22.22 -1.01 -12.78
N GLY A 496 21.54 -1.21 -11.66
CA GLY A 496 22.00 -1.13 -10.28
C GLY A 496 21.29 -0.05 -9.45
N GLY A 497 20.38 0.73 -10.03
CA GLY A 497 19.67 1.82 -9.33
C GLY A 497 18.40 1.37 -8.58
N LEU A 498 17.45 2.30 -8.44
CA LEU A 498 16.16 2.11 -7.77
C LEU A 498 15.26 1.09 -8.50
N GLU A 499 14.52 0.26 -7.76
CA GLU A 499 13.52 -0.66 -8.30
C GLU A 499 12.09 -0.24 -7.99
N ARG A 500 11.73 -0.14 -6.72
CA ARG A 500 10.37 0.05 -6.23
C ARG A 500 10.45 0.74 -4.87
N THR A 501 10.65 2.06 -4.87
CA THR A 501 10.81 2.81 -3.63
C THR A 501 9.48 2.88 -2.89
N ASN A 502 9.40 2.21 -1.74
CA ASN A 502 8.16 2.02 -0.98
C ASN A 502 8.10 2.97 0.22
N ASP A 503 9.23 3.32 0.83
CA ASP A 503 9.24 4.18 2.02
C ASP A 503 10.50 5.07 2.14
N VAL A 504 10.37 6.17 2.89
CA VAL A 504 11.45 7.08 3.24
C VAL A 504 11.42 7.44 4.72
N VAL A 505 12.57 7.37 5.38
CA VAL A 505 12.74 7.81 6.77
C VAL A 505 14.07 8.50 6.97
N PHE A 506 14.18 9.37 7.98
CA PHE A 506 15.41 10.10 8.27
C PHE A 506 16.16 9.55 9.48
N SER A 507 17.49 9.63 9.43
CA SER A 507 18.35 9.43 10.59
C SER A 507 18.08 10.47 11.69
N ASN A 508 18.37 10.14 12.94
CA ASN A 508 18.14 11.03 14.09
C ASN A 508 18.91 12.36 14.02
N ASP A 509 20.05 12.39 13.33
CA ASP A 509 20.82 13.63 13.08
C ASP A 509 20.24 14.48 11.93
N GLY A 510 19.25 13.95 11.22
CA GLY A 510 18.57 14.57 10.09
C GLY A 510 19.43 14.74 8.83
N LYS A 511 20.59 14.08 8.73
CA LYS A 511 21.50 14.25 7.59
C LYS A 511 21.35 13.17 6.52
N THR A 512 20.78 12.03 6.87
CA THR A 512 20.63 10.90 5.96
C THR A 512 19.16 10.53 5.82
N MET A 513 18.72 10.44 4.57
CA MET A 513 17.46 9.79 4.22
C MET A 513 17.75 8.33 3.89
N TYR A 514 17.05 7.43 4.56
CA TYR A 514 16.97 6.04 4.19
C TYR A 514 15.79 5.86 3.24
N VAL A 515 16.04 5.27 2.08
CA VAL A 515 15.01 4.90 1.09
C VAL A 515 14.88 3.39 1.10
N VAL A 516 13.68 2.91 1.41
CA VAL A 516 13.35 1.49 1.36
C VAL A 516 12.92 1.15 -0.06
N ASP A 517 13.68 0.26 -0.68
CA ASP A 517 13.48 -0.18 -2.05
C ASP A 517 13.16 -1.67 -2.08
N TYR A 518 11.91 -1.98 -2.44
CA TYR A 518 11.32 -3.33 -2.37
C TYR A 518 12.09 -4.35 -3.23
N GLY A 519 12.82 -3.89 -4.24
CA GLY A 519 13.62 -4.72 -5.12
C GLY A 519 12.92 -5.06 -6.44
N GLU A 520 13.58 -5.92 -7.21
CA GLU A 520 13.17 -6.29 -8.57
C GLU A 520 11.81 -6.99 -8.59
N LEU A 521 10.82 -6.32 -9.17
CA LEU A 521 9.49 -6.86 -9.44
C LEU A 521 9.19 -6.77 -10.93
N TYR A 522 9.07 -7.94 -11.56
CA TYR A 522 8.68 -8.09 -12.96
C TYR A 522 7.19 -8.41 -13.05
N THR A 523 6.54 -7.81 -14.04
CA THR A 523 5.15 -8.07 -14.38
C THR A 523 5.04 -8.58 -15.81
N ASP A 524 4.30 -9.67 -16.01
CA ASP A 524 3.86 -10.19 -17.31
C ASP A 524 2.55 -10.97 -17.13
N PHE A 525 1.43 -10.36 -17.53
CA PHE A 525 0.09 -10.93 -17.38
C PHE A 525 -0.18 -12.15 -18.28
N THR A 526 0.73 -12.47 -19.21
CA THR A 526 0.65 -13.72 -19.97
C THR A 526 1.26 -14.90 -19.21
N MET A 527 1.98 -14.63 -18.11
CA MET A 527 2.64 -15.63 -17.28
C MET A 527 1.79 -16.00 -16.06
N SER A 528 2.09 -17.17 -15.48
CA SER A 528 1.47 -17.64 -14.24
C SER A 528 2.58 -18.06 -13.25
N PRO A 529 2.70 -17.40 -12.08
CA PRO A 529 1.99 -16.17 -11.70
C PRO A 529 2.36 -14.97 -12.61
N PRO A 530 1.54 -13.92 -12.70
CA PRO A 530 1.82 -12.75 -13.54
C PRO A 530 2.92 -11.83 -12.98
N PHE A 531 3.33 -12.06 -11.74
CA PHE A 531 4.35 -11.28 -11.04
C PHE A 531 5.53 -12.16 -10.65
N TYR A 532 6.75 -11.62 -10.75
CA TYR A 532 7.97 -12.29 -10.31
C TYR A 532 8.83 -11.33 -9.50
N VAL A 533 9.11 -11.69 -8.25
CA VAL A 533 10.07 -10.97 -7.39
C VAL A 533 11.41 -11.69 -7.43
N THR A 534 12.50 -10.99 -7.74
CA THR A 534 13.85 -11.58 -7.63
C THR A 534 14.26 -11.63 -6.16
N PRO A 535 14.52 -12.81 -5.56
CA PRO A 535 14.95 -12.89 -4.17
C PRO A 535 16.28 -12.15 -3.96
N ARG A 536 16.41 -11.50 -2.80
CA ARG A 536 17.56 -10.72 -2.34
C ARG A 536 17.92 -9.55 -3.26
N SER A 537 16.94 -9.00 -3.96
CA SER A 537 17.12 -7.80 -4.80
C SER A 537 16.82 -6.50 -4.05
N GLY A 538 16.16 -6.55 -2.89
CA GLY A 538 15.80 -5.38 -2.10
C GLY A 538 17.01 -4.68 -1.48
N VAL A 539 16.91 -3.36 -1.38
CA VAL A 539 17.97 -2.46 -0.92
C VAL A 539 17.38 -1.41 0.02
N VAL A 540 18.13 -1.05 1.05
CA VAL A 540 17.94 0.23 1.74
C VAL A 540 19.06 1.16 1.27
N TRP A 541 18.70 2.22 0.57
CA TRP A 541 19.64 3.25 0.13
C TRP A 541 19.81 4.32 1.21
N ALA A 542 21.00 4.89 1.33
CA ALA A 542 21.25 6.08 2.13
C ALA A 542 21.62 7.25 1.22
N ILE A 543 20.80 8.30 1.26
CA ILE A 543 21.04 9.58 0.58
C ILE A 543 21.42 10.61 1.62
N THR A 544 22.72 10.90 1.73
CA THR A 544 23.29 11.76 2.78
C THR A 544 23.64 13.14 2.21
N LYS A 545 23.25 14.19 2.94
CA LYS A 545 23.70 15.56 2.66
C LYS A 545 25.18 15.72 3.02
N GLN A 546 25.97 16.27 2.10
CA GLN A 546 27.41 16.47 2.26
C GLN A 546 27.77 17.72 3.08
#